data_AF-A0A1N6GYR5-F1
#
_entry.id   AF-A0A1N6GYR5-F1
#
_cell.length_a   1.000
_cell.length_b   1.000
_cell.length_c   1.000
_cell.angle_alpha   90.00
_cell.angle_beta   90.00
_cell.angle_gamma   90.00
#
_symmetry.space_group_name_H-M   'P 1'
#
loop_
_entity.id
_entity.type
_entity.pdbx_description
1 polymer ?
#
loop_
_entity_poly.entity_id
_entity_poly.type
_entity_poly.pdbx_seq_one_letter_code
_entity_poly.pdbx_strand_id
1 'polypeptide(L)'
;MYLTTEKKAEIFAKHGKSAQDTGTAEGQVALFTFRINHLTQHLKANHKDFNTERSLVKLVGKRKALLDYLKKKDINRYRAIIAELGIRK
;
A
#
# COMPACT_ATOMS: atom_id res chain seq x y z
N MET A 1 9.76 3.75 -15.47
CA MET A 1 8.42 3.79 -14.83
C MET A 1 8.54 3.37 -13.37
N TYR A 2 7.88 4.04 -12.43
CA TYR A 2 8.00 3.72 -10.99
C TYR A 2 7.32 2.41 -10.57
N LEU A 3 6.38 1.91 -11.38
CA LEU A 3 5.62 0.69 -11.10
C LEU A 3 5.57 -0.17 -12.38
N THR A 4 6.59 -1.01 -12.56
CA THR A 4 6.66 -1.96 -13.68
C THR A 4 5.75 -3.17 -13.43
N THR A 5 5.49 -3.94 -14.49
CA THR A 5 4.77 -5.22 -14.40
C THR A 5 5.51 -6.20 -13.50
N GLU A 6 6.86 -6.27 -13.58
CA GLU A 6 7.63 -7.16 -12.70
C GLU A 6 7.50 -6.73 -11.24
N LYS A 7 7.61 -5.42 -10.95
CA LYS A 7 7.50 -4.95 -9.56
C LYS A 7 6.12 -5.19 -8.97
N LYS A 8 5.05 -5.07 -9.77
CA LYS A 8 3.71 -5.45 -9.33
C LYS A 8 3.61 -6.94 -9.02
N ALA A 9 4.11 -7.78 -9.93
CA ALA A 9 4.09 -9.23 -9.75
C ALA A 9 4.88 -9.66 -8.50
N GLU A 10 6.03 -9.03 -8.24
CA GLU A 10 6.83 -9.25 -7.02
C GLU A 10 6.06 -8.90 -5.74
N ILE A 11 5.38 -7.75 -5.71
CA ILE A 11 4.57 -7.32 -4.57
C ILE A 11 3.45 -8.32 -4.28
N PHE A 12 2.73 -8.77 -5.31
CA PHE A 12 1.64 -9.74 -5.14
C PHE A 12 2.13 -11.16 -4.85
N ALA A 13 3.28 -11.56 -5.40
CA ALA A 13 3.90 -12.84 -5.04
C ALA A 13 4.34 -12.87 -3.58
N LYS A 14 4.81 -11.73 -3.03
CA LYS A 14 5.29 -11.64 -1.65
C LYS A 14 4.16 -11.48 -0.62
N HIS A 15 3.19 -10.63 -0.90
CA HIS A 15 2.16 -10.25 0.09
C HIS A 15 0.75 -10.74 -0.26
N GLY A 16 0.54 -11.26 -1.47
CA GLY A 16 -0.68 -11.97 -1.85
C GLY A 16 -0.58 -13.47 -1.54
N LYS A 17 -1.66 -14.21 -1.80
CA LYS A 17 -1.62 -15.69 -1.72
C LYS A 17 -0.86 -16.31 -2.91
N SER A 18 -0.83 -15.61 -4.04
CA SER A 18 -0.09 -15.98 -5.24
C SER A 18 0.17 -14.75 -6.11
N ALA A 19 1.06 -14.85 -7.10
CA ALA A 19 1.33 -13.78 -8.06
C ALA A 19 0.10 -13.35 -8.89
N GLN A 20 -0.90 -14.23 -9.02
CA GLN A 20 -2.17 -13.97 -9.71
C GLN A 20 -3.26 -13.44 -8.77
N ASP A 21 -3.07 -13.56 -7.45
CA ASP A 21 -4.03 -13.05 -6.47
C ASP A 21 -3.79 -11.55 -6.22
N THR A 22 -4.29 -10.75 -7.15
CA THR A 22 -4.25 -9.29 -7.03
C THR A 22 -5.35 -8.74 -6.13
N GLY A 23 -6.30 -9.56 -5.66
CA GLY A 23 -7.51 -9.10 -4.95
C GLY A 23 -7.39 -9.06 -3.43
N THR A 24 -6.39 -9.74 -2.88
CA THR A 24 -6.19 -9.80 -1.43
C THR A 24 -5.94 -8.44 -0.79
N ALA A 25 -6.50 -8.28 0.41
CA ALA A 25 -6.35 -7.06 1.18
C ALA A 25 -4.86 -6.78 1.51
N GLU A 26 -4.08 -7.81 1.83
CA GLU A 26 -2.65 -7.71 2.10
C GLU A 26 -1.86 -7.25 0.87
N GLY A 27 -2.08 -7.88 -0.29
CA GLY A 27 -1.44 -7.49 -1.54
C GLY A 27 -1.77 -6.05 -1.93
N GLN A 28 -3.03 -5.63 -1.78
CA GLN A 28 -3.45 -4.26 -2.03
C GLN A 28 -2.85 -3.25 -1.04
N VAL A 29 -2.77 -3.59 0.25
CA VAL A 29 -2.11 -2.77 1.28
C VAL A 29 -0.62 -2.60 0.97
N ALA A 30 0.06 -3.66 0.53
CA ALA A 30 1.46 -3.60 0.13
C ALA A 30 1.66 -2.71 -1.10
N LEU A 31 0.82 -2.86 -2.12
CA LEU A 31 0.86 -2.02 -3.33
C LEU A 31 0.63 -0.54 -3.01
N PHE A 32 -0.36 -0.23 -2.16
CA PHE A 32 -0.60 1.16 -1.74
C PHE A 32 0.56 1.70 -0.92
N THR A 33 1.16 0.90 -0.05
CA THR A 33 2.34 1.31 0.73
C THR A 33 3.51 1.65 -0.18
N PHE A 34 3.80 0.82 -1.18
CA PHE A 34 4.84 1.10 -2.17
C PHE A 34 4.58 2.42 -2.91
N ARG A 35 3.33 2.63 -3.37
CA ARG A 35 2.94 3.85 -4.08
C ARG A 35 2.99 5.10 -3.20
N ILE A 36 2.56 4.99 -1.94
CA ILE A 36 2.62 6.06 -0.94
C ILE A 36 4.08 6.49 -0.74
N ASN A 37 5.00 5.55 -0.52
CA ASN A 37 6.41 5.85 -0.30
C ASN A 37 7.03 6.60 -1.49
N HIS A 38 6.73 6.17 -2.72
CA HIS A 38 7.18 6.85 -3.93
C HIS A 38 6.62 8.28 -4.04
N LEU A 39 5.30 8.45 -3.84
CA LEU A 39 4.67 9.78 -3.91
C LEU A 39 5.15 10.71 -2.79
N THR A 40 5.43 10.18 -1.60
CA THR A 40 6.00 10.97 -0.51
C THR A 40 7.39 11.51 -0.87
N GLN A 41 8.25 10.70 -1.51
CA GLN A 41 9.55 11.20 -2.00
C GLN A 41 9.37 12.25 -3.10
N HIS A 42 8.43 12.04 -4.04
CA HIS A 42 8.14 13.00 -5.09
C HIS A 42 7.70 14.37 -4.53
N LEU A 43 6.80 14.38 -3.54
CA LEU A 43 6.30 15.61 -2.92
C LEU A 43 7.35 16.31 -2.04
N LYS A 44 8.35 15.58 -1.52
CA LYS A 44 9.51 16.19 -0.85
C LYS A 44 10.37 17.02 -1.81
N ALA A 45 10.39 16.70 -3.10
CA ALA A 45 11.06 17.52 -4.10
C ALA A 45 10.13 18.60 -4.70
N ASN A 46 8.81 18.36 -4.67
CA ASN A 46 7.79 19.17 -5.34
C ASN A 46 6.73 19.68 -4.35
N HIS A 47 7.13 20.54 -3.42
CA HIS A 47 6.27 21.01 -2.32
C HIS A 47 5.01 21.80 -2.76
N LYS A 48 4.96 22.28 -4.00
CA LYS A 48 3.82 23.05 -4.55
C LYS A 48 2.82 22.18 -5.31
N ASP A 49 3.04 20.86 -5.42
CA ASP A 49 2.11 19.96 -6.11
C ASP A 49 0.98 19.48 -5.19
N PHE A 50 0.00 20.36 -4.96
CA PHE A 50 -1.17 20.08 -4.14
C PHE A 50 -2.13 19.04 -4.76
N ASN A 51 -2.09 18.87 -6.09
CA ASN A 51 -2.93 17.90 -6.79
C ASN A 51 -2.47 16.46 -6.50
N THR A 52 -1.15 16.25 -6.54
CA THR A 52 -0.55 14.97 -6.17
C THR A 52 -0.68 14.72 -4.68
N GLU A 53 -0.54 15.74 -3.83
CA GLU A 53 -0.79 15.63 -2.38
C GLU A 53 -2.22 15.16 -2.08
N ARG A 54 -3.23 15.77 -2.72
CA ARG A 54 -4.62 15.32 -2.58
C ARG A 54 -4.80 13.86 -2.98
N SER A 55 -4.13 13.43 -4.04
CA SER A 55 -4.17 12.04 -4.50
C SER A 55 -3.47 11.09 -3.52
N LEU A 56 -2.37 11.52 -2.91
CA LEU A 56 -1.67 10.80 -1.85
C LEU A 56 -2.57 10.60 -0.63
N VAL A 57 -3.24 11.64 -0.15
CA VAL A 57 -4.15 11.56 1.00
C VAL A 57 -5.28 10.55 0.75
N LYS A 58 -5.84 10.53 -0.47
CA LYS A 58 -6.85 9.52 -0.85
C LYS A 58 -6.29 8.10 -0.81
N LEU A 59 -5.05 7.88 -1.24
CA LEU A 59 -4.40 6.56 -1.18
C LEU A 59 -4.15 6.11 0.26
N VAL A 60 -3.71 7.02 1.14
CA VAL A 60 -3.57 6.75 2.57
C VAL A 60 -4.91 6.36 3.18
N GLY A 61 -5.99 7.06 2.84
CA GLY A 61 -7.34 6.73 3.28
C GLY A 61 -7.81 5.34 2.81
N LYS A 62 -7.58 4.99 1.54
CA LYS A 62 -7.88 3.65 1.01
C LYS A 62 -7.11 2.54 1.72
N ARG A 63 -5.81 2.74 1.97
CA ARG A 63 -4.99 1.78 2.74
C ARG A 63 -5.52 1.62 4.15
N LYS A 64 -5.90 2.72 4.82
CA LYS A 64 -6.49 2.68 6.17
C LYS A 64 -7.79 1.87 6.18
N ALA A 65 -8.69 2.08 5.22
CA ALA A 65 -9.94 1.34 5.13
C ALA A 65 -9.73 -0.19 4.97
N LEU A 66 -8.73 -0.60 4.17
CA LEU A 66 -8.37 -2.02 4.02
C LEU A 66 -7.77 -2.61 5.30
N LEU A 67 -6.92 -1.85 6.00
CA LEU A 67 -6.37 -2.26 7.28
C LEU A 67 -7.48 -2.38 8.35
N ASP A 68 -8.44 -1.45 8.37
CA ASP A 68 -9.60 -1.52 9.26
C ASP A 68 -10.49 -2.73 8.94
N TYR A 69 -10.67 -3.06 7.67
CA TYR A 69 -11.34 -4.29 7.24
C TYR A 69 -10.61 -5.54 7.74
N LEU A 70 -9.29 -5.63 7.52
CA LEU A 70 -8.48 -6.74 8.00
C LEU A 70 -8.56 -6.86 9.52
N LYS A 71 -8.44 -5.75 10.25
CA LYS A 71 -8.54 -5.72 11.71
C LYS A 71 -9.87 -6.29 12.22
N LYS A 72 -10.98 -5.97 11.54
CA LYS A 72 -12.32 -6.49 11.90
C LYS A 72 -12.48 -7.98 11.58
N LYS A 73 -11.85 -8.46 10.51
CA LYS A 73 -12.02 -9.83 10.02
C LYS A 73 -11.05 -10.82 10.66
N ASP A 74 -9.80 -10.42 10.82
CA ASP A 74 -8.72 -11.23 11.40
C ASP A 74 -7.61 -10.32 11.95
N ILE A 75 -7.54 -10.26 13.28
CA ILE A 75 -6.56 -9.42 13.98
C ILE A 75 -5.11 -9.89 13.79
N ASN A 76 -4.88 -11.19 13.55
CA ASN A 76 -3.55 -11.75 13.37
C ASN A 76 -2.99 -11.34 12.01
N ARG A 77 -3.80 -11.45 10.95
CA ARG A 77 -3.45 -10.97 9.60
C ARG A 77 -3.14 -9.47 9.60
N TYR A 78 -3.95 -8.67 10.29
CA TYR A 78 -3.71 -7.24 10.46
C TYR A 78 -2.36 -6.94 11.15
N ARG A 79 -2.04 -7.64 12.25
CA ARG A 79 -0.77 -7.44 12.96
C ARG A 79 0.43 -7.87 12.11
N ALA A 80 0.32 -9.00 11.42
CA ALA A 80 1.36 -9.52 10.55
C ALA A 80 1.70 -8.54 9.42
N ILE A 81 0.71 -8.04 8.68
CA ILE A 81 0.95 -7.15 7.54
C ILE A 81 1.49 -5.78 7.98
N ILE A 82 1.07 -5.28 9.15
CA ILE A 82 1.61 -4.03 9.70
C ILE A 82 3.07 -4.17 10.09
N ALA A 83 3.42 -5.27 10.77
CA ALA A 83 4.80 -5.54 11.16
C ALA A 83 5.69 -5.72 9.93
N GLU A 84 5.22 -6.47 8.94
CA GLU A 84 5.97 -6.74 7.70
C GLU A 84 6.23 -5.46 6.89
N LEU A 85 5.23 -4.58 6.77
CA LEU A 85 5.34 -3.36 5.97
C LEU A 85 5.83 -2.13 6.77
N GLY A 86 6.07 -2.28 8.07
CA GLY A 86 6.54 -1.18 8.94
C GLY A 86 5.56 -0.01 9.04
N ILE A 87 4.25 -0.26 8.91
CA ILE A 87 3.23 0.81 8.90
C ILE A 87 3.02 1.31 10.34
N ARG A 88 3.33 2.58 10.60
CA ARG A 88 3.03 3.23 11.88
C ARG A 88 1.56 3.62 11.97
N LYS A 89 1.00 3.50 13.17
CA LYS A 89 -0.40 3.78 13.49
C LYS A 89 -0.58 5.21 13.96
#